data_AF-A0A7J8A5Y3-F1
#
_entry.id   AF-A0A7J8A5Y3-F1
#
_cell.length_a   1.000
_cell.length_b   1.000
_cell.length_c   1.000
_cell.angle_alpha   90.00
_cell.angle_beta   90.00
_cell.angle_gamma   90.00
#
_symmetry.space_group_name_H-M   'P 1'
#
loop_
_entity.id
_entity.type
_entity.pdbx_description
1 polymer ?
#
loop_
_entity_poly.entity_id
_entity_poly.type
_entity_poly.pdbx_seq_one_letter_code
_entity_poly.pdbx_strand_id
1 'polypeptide(L)'
;MKERKKQLKKEGKPTNVEEDDPELFKQAVYKQTMKLFAELEIKRKEREAKEMHERKRQREEKIEAQEKAKREREWQKNFEESRDGRVDSWRNFQANTKGKKEKKNRTFLRPPKVKMEQRE
;
A
#
# COMPACT_ATOMS: atom_id res chain seq x y z
N MET A 1 -38.66 -29.24 -15.61
CA MET A 1 -39.17 -30.41 -16.35
C MET A 1 -40.60 -30.25 -16.88
N LYS A 2 -41.62 -30.07 -16.01
CA LYS A 2 -43.03 -29.96 -16.45
C LYS A 2 -43.30 -28.82 -17.45
N GLU A 3 -42.67 -27.66 -17.26
CA GLU A 3 -42.83 -26.51 -18.17
C GLU A 3 -42.14 -26.70 -19.52
N ARG A 4 -40.93 -27.28 -19.55
CA ARG A 4 -40.22 -27.61 -20.80
C ARG A 4 -41.00 -28.60 -21.65
N LYS A 5 -41.58 -29.65 -21.03
CA LYS A 5 -42.43 -30.62 -21.74
C LYS A 5 -43.71 -29.99 -22.28
N LYS A 6 -44.27 -28.99 -21.58
CA LYS A 6 -45.47 -28.26 -22.01
C LYS A 6 -45.18 -27.33 -23.20
N GLN A 7 -43.99 -26.73 -23.26
CA GLN A 7 -43.55 -25.92 -24.40
C GLN A 7 -43.24 -26.78 -25.64
N LEU A 8 -42.54 -27.91 -25.47
CA LEU A 8 -42.21 -28.83 -26.57
C LEU A 8 -43.46 -29.42 -27.25
N LYS A 9 -44.51 -29.75 -26.46
CA LYS A 9 -45.83 -30.13 -27.00
C LYS A 9 -46.50 -29.02 -27.81
N LYS A 10 -46.29 -27.76 -27.43
CA LYS A 10 -46.88 -26.60 -28.12
C LYS A 10 -46.16 -26.29 -29.44
N GLU A 11 -44.88 -26.66 -29.55
CA GLU A 11 -44.05 -26.50 -30.75
C GLU A 11 -44.09 -27.70 -31.71
N GLY A 12 -44.86 -28.75 -31.40
CA GLY A 12 -44.96 -29.95 -32.24
C GLY A 12 -43.69 -30.80 -32.29
N LYS A 13 -42.69 -30.51 -31.45
CA LYS A 13 -41.44 -31.27 -31.35
C LYS A 13 -41.61 -32.48 -30.43
N PRO A 14 -40.80 -33.55 -30.61
CA PRO A 14 -40.84 -34.71 -29.73
C PRO A 14 -40.73 -34.30 -28.27
N THR A 15 -41.66 -34.77 -27.43
CA THR A 15 -41.69 -34.46 -25.99
C THR A 15 -40.59 -35.17 -25.20
N ASN A 16 -39.75 -35.96 -25.88
CA ASN A 16 -38.64 -36.67 -25.28
C ASN A 16 -37.52 -35.67 -24.97
N VAL A 17 -37.31 -35.42 -23.68
CA VAL A 17 -36.23 -34.57 -23.19
C VAL A 17 -35.03 -35.49 -22.95
N GLU A 18 -33.81 -35.11 -23.35
CA GLU A 18 -32.58 -35.92 -23.09
C GLU A 18 -32.40 -36.32 -21.62
N GLU A 19 -32.99 -35.58 -20.68
CA GLU A 19 -33.02 -35.89 -19.24
C GLU A 19 -34.05 -36.97 -18.85
N ASP A 20 -34.91 -37.45 -19.76
CA ASP A 20 -35.85 -38.56 -19.53
C ASP A 20 -35.22 -39.94 -19.74
N ASP A 21 -34.06 -40.01 -20.42
CA ASP A 21 -33.23 -41.21 -20.47
C ASP A 21 -32.43 -41.34 -19.16
N PRO A 22 -32.67 -42.39 -18.34
CA PRO A 22 -31.99 -42.59 -17.07
C PRO A 22 -30.47 -42.60 -17.18
N GLU A 23 -29.92 -42.99 -18.32
CA GLU A 23 -28.48 -43.12 -18.53
C GLU A 23 -27.82 -41.76 -18.83
N LEU A 24 -28.44 -40.94 -19.69
CA LEU A 24 -28.01 -39.56 -19.95
C LEU A 24 -28.13 -38.68 -18.72
N PHE A 25 -29.18 -38.86 -17.90
CA PHE A 25 -29.34 -38.15 -16.64
C PHE A 25 -28.21 -38.48 -15.65
N LYS A 26 -27.86 -39.76 -15.48
CA LYS A 26 -26.73 -40.17 -14.62
C LYS A 26 -25.42 -39.56 -15.10
N GLN A 27 -25.16 -39.54 -16.41
CA GLN A 27 -23.98 -38.90 -16.96
C GLN A 27 -23.96 -37.38 -16.73
N ALA A 28 -25.10 -36.71 -16.90
CA ALA A 28 -25.23 -35.28 -16.65
C ALA A 28 -24.96 -34.95 -15.17
N VAL A 29 -25.54 -35.70 -14.24
CA VAL A 29 -25.29 -35.58 -12.80
C VAL A 29 -23.82 -35.79 -12.47
N TYR A 30 -23.18 -36.81 -13.04
CA TYR A 30 -21.75 -37.06 -12.84
C TYR A 30 -20.89 -35.88 -13.32
N LYS A 31 -21.11 -35.38 -14.55
CA LYS A 31 -20.39 -34.23 -15.11
C LYS A 31 -20.59 -32.96 -14.27
N GLN A 32 -21.83 -32.68 -13.89
CA GLN A 32 -22.18 -31.53 -13.04
C GLN A 32 -21.46 -31.60 -11.68
N THR A 33 -21.44 -32.80 -11.09
CA THR A 33 -20.83 -33.03 -9.78
C THR A 33 -19.31 -32.84 -9.85
N MET A 34 -18.64 -33.41 -10.87
CA MET A 34 -17.21 -33.18 -11.09
C MET A 34 -16.89 -31.70 -11.30
N LYS A 35 -17.70 -30.99 -12.10
CA LYS A 35 -17.54 -29.55 -12.34
C LYS A 35 -17.66 -28.76 -11.04
N LEU A 36 -18.66 -29.07 -10.20
CA LEU A 36 -18.85 -28.43 -8.90
C LEU A 36 -17.63 -28.62 -8.00
N PHE A 37 -17.08 -29.84 -7.91
CA PHE A 37 -15.89 -30.09 -7.11
C PHE A 37 -14.65 -29.34 -7.63
N ALA A 38 -14.47 -29.26 -8.95
CA ALA A 38 -13.40 -28.47 -9.55
C ALA A 38 -13.53 -26.97 -9.23
N GLU A 39 -14.74 -26.41 -9.35
CA GLU A 39 -15.01 -25.01 -9.00
C GLU A 39 -14.79 -24.72 -7.51
N LEU A 40 -15.20 -25.63 -6.63
CA LEU A 40 -14.97 -25.50 -5.19
C LEU A 40 -13.48 -25.57 -4.82
N GLU A 41 -12.72 -26.45 -5.47
CA GLU A 41 -11.28 -26.57 -5.25
C GLU A 41 -10.52 -25.33 -5.73
N ILE A 42 -10.92 -24.74 -6.87
CA ILE A 42 -10.38 -23.47 -7.34
C ILE A 42 -10.67 -22.36 -6.31
N LYS A 43 -11.92 -22.24 -5.85
CA LYS A 43 -12.30 -21.25 -4.83
C LYS A 43 -11.54 -21.43 -3.52
N ARG A 44 -11.26 -22.66 -3.13
CA ARG A 44 -10.46 -22.97 -1.93
C ARG A 44 -9.04 -22.46 -2.09
N LYS A 45 -8.37 -22.79 -3.20
CA LYS A 45 -7.00 -22.33 -3.49
C LYS A 45 -6.90 -20.80 -3.57
N GLU A 46 -7.87 -20.15 -4.20
CA GLU A 46 -7.93 -18.68 -4.25
C GLU A 46 -8.06 -18.06 -2.86
N ARG A 47 -8.87 -18.66 -1.98
CA ARG A 47 -9.03 -18.19 -0.60
C ARG A 47 -7.74 -18.36 0.20
N GLU A 48 -7.14 -19.55 0.13
CA GLU A 48 -5.87 -19.84 0.80
C GLU A 48 -4.76 -18.90 0.33
N ALA A 49 -4.67 -18.63 -0.98
CA ALA A 49 -3.73 -17.67 -1.53
C ALA A 49 -3.97 -16.24 -1.02
N LYS A 50 -5.23 -15.78 -1.00
CA LYS A 50 -5.58 -14.47 -0.45
C LYS A 50 -5.22 -14.34 1.02
N GLU A 51 -5.54 -15.35 1.84
CA GLU A 51 -5.19 -15.37 3.27
C GLU A 51 -3.67 -15.33 3.49
N MET A 52 -2.91 -16.08 2.69
CA MET A 52 -1.45 -16.07 2.74
C MET A 52 -0.86 -14.69 2.39
N HIS A 53 -1.37 -14.05 1.33
CA HIS A 53 -0.93 -12.71 0.94
C HIS A 53 -1.28 -11.66 2.01
N GLU A 54 -2.49 -11.72 2.57
CA GLU A 54 -2.94 -10.81 3.61
C GLU A 54 -2.10 -10.96 4.88
N ARG A 55 -1.82 -12.21 5.29
CA ARG A 55 -0.93 -12.50 6.42
C ARG A 55 0.49 -11.95 6.20
N LYS A 56 1.00 -12.05 4.96
CA LYS A 56 2.31 -11.49 4.59
C LYS A 56 2.30 -9.96 4.71
N ARG A 57 1.28 -9.30 4.14
CA ARG A 57 1.11 -7.85 4.21
C ARG A 57 1.04 -7.34 5.65
N GLN A 58 0.19 -7.94 6.47
CA GLN A 58 0.05 -7.54 7.88
C GLN A 58 1.36 -7.71 8.66
N ARG A 59 2.19 -8.69 8.31
CA ARG A 59 3.51 -8.86 8.91
C ARG A 59 4.47 -7.76 8.47
N GLU A 60 4.51 -7.45 7.19
CA GLU A 60 5.34 -6.38 6.63
C GLU A 60 4.95 -5.01 7.21
N GLU A 61 3.65 -4.70 7.28
CA GLU A 61 3.15 -3.46 7.88
C GLU A 61 3.50 -3.35 9.37
N LYS A 62 3.41 -4.45 10.14
CA LYS A 62 3.83 -4.46 11.55
C LYS A 62 5.32 -4.20 11.72
N ILE A 63 6.15 -4.76 10.84
CA ILE A 63 7.60 -4.53 10.86
C ILE A 63 7.88 -3.07 10.51
N GLU A 64 7.29 -2.53 9.44
CA GLU A 64 7.46 -1.14 9.05
C GLU A 64 7.01 -0.16 10.14
N ALA A 65 5.87 -0.41 10.78
CA ALA A 65 5.38 0.40 11.89
C ALA A 65 6.34 0.37 13.09
N GLN A 66 6.90 -0.80 13.42
CA GLN A 66 7.90 -0.93 14.48
C GLN A 66 9.20 -0.20 14.13
N GLU A 67 9.69 -0.31 12.90
CA GLU A 67 10.89 0.40 12.45
C GLU A 67 10.68 1.92 12.44
N LYS A 68 9.51 2.38 11.97
CA LYS A 68 9.14 3.80 11.99
C LYS A 68 9.08 4.33 13.42
N ALA A 69 8.43 3.60 14.33
CA ALA A 69 8.36 3.98 15.74
C ALA A 69 9.74 4.00 16.40
N LYS A 70 10.62 3.05 16.06
CA LYS A 70 12.01 3.03 16.53
C LYS A 70 12.78 4.24 16.01
N ARG A 71 12.68 4.55 14.72
CA ARG A 71 13.33 5.70 14.08
C ARG A 71 12.85 7.02 14.67
N GLU A 72 11.56 7.16 14.93
CA GLU A 72 10.98 8.35 15.56
C GLU A 72 11.47 8.51 16.99
N ARG A 73 11.51 7.41 17.77
CA ARG A 73 12.07 7.43 19.13
C ARG A 73 13.54 7.82 19.14
N GLU A 74 14.34 7.26 18.23
CA GLU A 74 15.76 7.61 18.09
C GLU A 74 15.94 9.08 17.67
N TRP A 75 15.13 9.56 16.73
CA TRP A 75 15.14 10.95 16.31
C TRP A 75 14.80 11.89 17.47
N GLN A 76 13.75 11.58 18.22
CA GLN A 76 13.33 12.39 19.37
C GLN A 76 14.39 12.40 20.46
N LYS A 77 14.97 11.24 20.78
CA LYS A 77 16.08 11.13 21.73
C LYS A 77 17.27 11.98 21.30
N ASN A 78 17.71 11.88 20.05
CA ASN A 78 18.81 12.69 19.52
C ASN A 78 18.49 14.20 19.53
N PHE A 79 17.25 14.57 19.25
CA PHE A 79 16.79 15.96 19.26
C PHE A 79 16.80 16.55 20.68
N GLU A 80 16.35 15.77 21.66
CA GLU A 80 16.34 16.13 23.08
C GLU A 80 17.76 16.17 23.67
N GLU A 81 18.62 15.20 23.37
CA GLU A 81 20.03 15.20 23.79
C GLU A 81 20.79 16.42 23.23
N SER A 82 20.49 16.83 22.00
CA SER A 82 21.06 18.03 21.39
C SER A 82 20.44 19.34 21.92
N ARG A 83 19.36 19.29 22.73
CA ARG A 83 18.65 20.48 23.21
C ARG A 83 19.56 21.39 24.03
N ASP A 84 20.23 20.86 25.04
CA ASP A 84 21.05 21.69 25.95
C ASP A 84 22.22 22.33 25.20
N GLY A 85 22.92 21.56 24.35
CA GLY A 85 23.97 22.11 23.49
C GLY A 85 23.47 23.20 22.52
N ARG A 86 22.27 23.04 21.95
CA ARG A 86 21.64 24.07 21.10
C ARG A 86 21.27 25.32 21.91
N VAL A 87 20.70 25.15 23.11
CA VAL A 87 20.32 26.24 24.02
C VAL A 87 21.56 27.01 24.47
N ASP A 88 22.63 26.33 24.84
CA ASP A 88 23.87 26.96 25.29
C ASP A 88 24.58 27.68 24.15
N SER A 89 24.64 27.08 22.96
CA SER A 89 25.16 27.75 21.75
C SER A 89 24.37 29.04 21.44
N TRP A 90 23.04 28.99 21.53
CA TRP A 90 22.19 30.16 21.33
C TRP A 90 22.41 31.24 22.40
N ARG A 91 22.48 30.85 23.67
CA ARG A 91 22.77 31.77 24.78
C ARG A 91 24.13 32.45 24.59
N ASN A 92 25.15 31.69 24.20
CA ASN A 92 26.49 32.21 23.90
C ASN A 92 26.50 33.15 22.69
N PHE A 93 25.76 32.82 21.63
CA PHE A 93 25.60 33.72 20.47
C PHE A 93 24.92 35.04 20.87
N GLN A 94 23.87 34.98 21.69
CA GLN A 94 23.16 36.16 22.17
C GLN A 94 23.99 36.98 23.17
N ALA A 95 24.81 36.34 24.01
CA ALA A 95 25.75 37.01 24.90
C ALA A 95 26.85 37.73 24.11
N ASN A 96 27.40 37.10 23.07
CA ASN A 96 28.40 37.70 22.19
C ASN A 96 27.86 38.89 21.38
N THR A 97 26.58 38.87 20.99
CA THR A 97 25.93 40.00 20.31
C THR A 97 25.59 41.17 21.25
N LYS A 98 25.32 40.91 22.54
CA LYS A 98 25.07 41.98 23.53
C LYS A 98 26.35 42.55 24.16
N GLY A 99 27.43 41.77 24.26
CA GLY A 99 28.69 42.18 24.91
C GLY A 99 29.77 42.69 23.96
N LYS A 100 29.75 42.32 22.67
CA LYS A 100 30.80 42.69 21.71
C LYS A 100 30.25 43.56 20.57
N LYS A 101 30.07 44.84 20.86
CA LYS A 101 30.17 45.90 19.86
C LYS A 101 31.66 46.10 19.48
N GLU A 102 32.35 45.02 19.11
CA GLU A 102 33.67 45.16 18.51
C GLU A 102 33.43 45.73 17.11
N LYS A 103 33.78 47.02 16.93
CA LYS A 103 33.93 47.66 15.63
C LYS A 103 35.08 46.97 14.85
N LYS A 104 34.93 45.70 14.49
CA LYS A 104 35.73 45.13 13.40
C LYS A 104 35.04 45.52 12.12
N ASN A 105 35.63 46.49 11.44
CA ASN A 105 35.31 46.86 10.07
C ASN A 105 35.33 45.59 9.21
N ARG A 106 34.18 44.91 9.07
CA ARG A 106 33.97 43.75 8.19
C ARG A 106 33.85 44.26 6.76
N THR A 107 34.93 44.84 6.24
CA THR A 107 35.07 45.18 4.81
C THR A 107 35.08 43.93 3.94
N PHE A 108 35.41 42.76 4.50
CA PHE A 108 35.41 41.47 3.81
C PHE A 108 34.02 40.92 3.42
N LEU A 109 32.94 41.40 4.04
CA LEU A 109 31.56 40.97 3.73
C LEU A 109 30.77 41.98 2.91
N ARG A 110 31.44 43.05 2.44
CA ARG A 110 30.85 43.92 1.43
C ARG A 110 31.13 43.27 0.07
N PRO A 111 30.10 42.82 -0.66
CA PRO A 111 30.30 42.35 -2.03
C PRO A 111 31.05 43.42 -2.82
N PRO A 112 31.99 43.04 -3.70
CA PRO A 112 32.71 43.98 -4.55
C PRO A 112 31.72 44.88 -5.29
N LYS A 113 31.96 46.20 -5.30
CA LYS A 113 31.10 47.14 -6.01
C LYS A 113 31.16 46.82 -7.49
N VAL A 114 30.03 46.41 -8.07
CA VAL A 114 29.92 46.05 -9.49
C VAL A 114 30.37 47.26 -10.32
N LYS A 115 31.48 47.11 -11.03
CA LYS A 115 31.90 48.08 -12.05
C LYS A 115 31.06 47.78 -13.29
N MET A 116 30.36 48.77 -13.82
CA MET A 116 29.70 48.61 -15.13
C MET A 116 30.81 48.45 -16.17
N GLU A 117 30.83 47.30 -16.84
CA GLU A 117 31.67 47.06 -18.01
C GLU A 117 31.32 48.10 -19.07
N GLN A 118 32.33 48.83 -19.56
CA GLN A 118 32.13 49.63 -20.77
C GLN A 118 32.05 48.67 -21.94
N ARG A 119 30.93 48.73 -22.68
CA ARG A 119 30.79 48.01 -23.95
C ARG A 119 31.59 48.78 -24.99
N GLU A 120 32.57 48.13 -25.61
CA GLU A 120 33.09 48.54 -26.92
C GLU A 120 32.05 48.27 -28.01
#